data_AF-B3E7Y5-F1
#
_entry.id   AF-B3E7Y5-F1
#
_cell.length_a   1.000
_cell.length_b   1.000
_cell.length_c   1.000
_cell.angle_alpha   90.00
_cell.angle_beta   90.00
_cell.angle_gamma   90.00
#
_symmetry.space_group_name_H-M   'P 1'
#
loop_
_entity.id
_entity.type
_entity.pdbx_description
1 polymer ?
#
loop_
_entity_poly.entity_id
_entity_poly.type
_entity_poly.pdbx_seq_one_letter_code
_entity_poly.pdbx_strand_id
1 'polypeptide(L)'
;MIPSEALAKSRLSYLTLHKEYEAFSKVIATSNYLLSLSSVVGVEALNILLSMHPIVVIRTKNTQVKRYCCIGGIRSYLVAKSVLNHHDEVPILVLPRARKEDVSLMIYTDLLLSPLLNSVRHLSDIGCIFEQIGPDGIKNILTKGNQSKEALAKKMGCAKNSIFRPKQGGSQMLNEEAGRK
;
A
#
# COMPACT_ATOMS: atom_id res chain seq x y z
N MET A 1 -5.68 -11.48 -14.38
CA MET A 1 -5.07 -10.35 -15.12
C MET A 1 -5.72 -9.08 -14.61
N ILE A 2 -5.00 -8.23 -13.86
CA ILE A 2 -5.59 -7.01 -13.26
C ILE A 2 -5.83 -5.97 -14.36
N PRO A 3 -7.05 -5.38 -14.48
CA PRO A 3 -7.39 -4.36 -15.47
C PRO A 3 -6.43 -3.16 -15.43
N SER A 4 -6.35 -2.41 -16.53
CA SER A 4 -5.53 -1.19 -16.56
C SER A 4 -6.09 -0.14 -15.60
N GLU A 5 -5.27 0.30 -14.65
CA GLU A 5 -5.58 1.32 -13.65
C GLU A 5 -5.33 2.72 -14.22
N ALA A 6 -6.16 3.70 -13.84
CA ALA A 6 -5.93 5.11 -14.17
C ALA A 6 -5.70 5.93 -12.90
N LEU A 7 -4.62 6.71 -12.85
CA LEU A 7 -4.37 7.66 -11.76
C LEU A 7 -5.32 8.85 -11.89
N ALA A 8 -6.03 9.18 -10.81
CA ALA A 8 -6.91 10.33 -10.73
C ALA A 8 -6.84 10.96 -9.33
N LYS A 9 -7.55 12.07 -9.14
CA LYS A 9 -7.83 12.65 -7.82
C LYS A 9 -9.33 12.56 -7.54
N SER A 10 -9.69 12.39 -6.27
CA SER A 10 -11.07 12.46 -5.81
C SER A 10 -11.15 13.14 -4.45
N ARG A 11 -12.22 13.90 -4.24
CA ARG A 11 -12.59 14.35 -2.89
C ARG A 11 -12.87 13.15 -2.00
N LEU A 12 -12.45 13.24 -0.74
CA LEU A 12 -12.72 12.21 0.26
C LEU A 12 -14.22 11.94 0.45
N SER A 13 -15.06 12.98 0.37
CA SER A 13 -16.52 12.86 0.45
C SER A 13 -17.16 12.01 -0.64
N TYR A 14 -16.44 11.73 -1.73
CA TYR A 14 -16.94 10.90 -2.85
C TYR A 14 -16.45 9.45 -2.79
N LEU A 15 -15.66 9.11 -1.77
CA LEU A 15 -15.15 7.77 -1.53
C LEU A 15 -16.01 7.08 -0.47
N THR A 16 -16.43 5.86 -0.74
CA THR A 16 -17.10 4.98 0.23
C THR A 16 -16.39 3.63 0.26
N LEU A 17 -16.41 2.94 1.40
CA LEU A 17 -15.91 1.56 1.45
C LEU A 17 -16.85 0.63 0.71
N HIS A 18 -16.29 -0.38 0.05
CA HIS A 18 -17.08 -1.46 -0.51
C HIS A 18 -17.73 -2.30 0.59
N LYS A 19 -19.01 -2.66 0.39
CA LYS A 19 -19.80 -3.43 1.37
C LYS A 19 -19.16 -4.75 1.80
N GLU A 20 -18.31 -5.31 0.97
CA GLU A 20 -17.61 -6.56 1.26
C GLU A 20 -16.62 -6.42 2.42
N TYR A 21 -16.12 -5.22 2.72
CA TYR A 21 -15.37 -4.97 3.95
C TYR A 21 -16.22 -5.16 5.22
N GLU A 22 -17.55 -5.02 5.15
CA GLU A 22 -18.44 -5.23 6.30
C GLU A 22 -18.42 -6.70 6.77
N ALA A 23 -18.25 -7.65 5.85
CA ALA A 23 -18.07 -9.07 6.19
C ALA A 23 -16.81 -9.31 7.03
N PHE A 24 -15.84 -8.41 6.95
CA PHE A 24 -14.58 -8.46 7.70
C PHE A 24 -14.53 -7.44 8.84
N SER A 25 -15.62 -6.71 9.11
CA SER A 25 -15.69 -5.68 10.15
C SER A 25 -15.24 -6.19 11.52
N LYS A 26 -15.55 -7.44 11.87
CA LYS A 26 -15.04 -8.07 13.11
C LYS A 26 -13.54 -8.30 13.09
N VAL A 27 -12.96 -8.74 11.97
CA VAL A 27 -11.50 -8.97 11.83
C VAL A 27 -10.75 -7.63 11.81
N ILE A 28 -11.30 -6.64 11.12
CA ILE A 28 -10.81 -5.25 11.07
C ILE A 28 -10.90 -4.59 12.46
N ALA A 29 -11.94 -4.86 13.23
CA ALA A 29 -12.10 -4.31 14.58
C ALA A 29 -11.21 -4.98 15.63
N THR A 30 -10.88 -6.28 15.47
CA THR A 30 -10.04 -7.02 16.43
C THR A 30 -8.55 -6.95 16.13
N SER A 31 -8.16 -6.84 14.86
CA SER A 31 -6.81 -6.41 14.52
C SER A 31 -6.70 -4.91 14.83
N ASN A 32 -5.53 -4.42 15.24
CA ASN A 32 -5.22 -2.99 15.39
C ASN A 32 -5.31 -2.20 14.05
N TYR A 33 -6.18 -2.63 13.14
CA TYR A 33 -6.47 -2.11 11.82
C TYR A 33 -6.96 -0.66 11.88
N LEU A 34 -7.67 -0.33 12.96
CA LEU A 34 -8.06 1.03 13.31
C LEU A 34 -6.94 1.62 14.14
N LEU A 35 -6.09 2.38 13.45
CA LEU A 35 -5.00 3.19 14.00
C LEU A 35 -5.27 3.65 15.44
N SER A 36 -4.56 3.07 16.40
CA SER A 36 -4.39 3.65 17.73
C SER A 36 -3.59 4.97 17.71
N LEU A 37 -3.18 5.43 16.52
CA LEU A 37 -2.25 6.55 16.31
C LEU A 37 -2.73 7.56 15.25
N SER A 38 -4.01 7.58 14.87
CA SER A 38 -4.51 8.55 13.88
C SER A 38 -4.28 10.02 14.29
N SER A 39 -4.13 10.28 15.59
CA SER A 39 -3.76 11.58 16.15
C SER A 39 -2.26 11.94 16.01
N VAL A 40 -1.41 10.98 15.65
CA VAL A 40 0.06 11.14 15.54
C VAL A 40 0.52 11.14 14.07
N VAL A 41 -0.31 10.66 13.15
CA VAL A 41 0.03 10.55 11.73
C VAL A 41 -0.21 11.89 11.03
N GLY A 42 0.87 12.63 10.73
CA GLY A 42 0.81 13.85 9.93
C GLY A 42 0.61 13.60 8.43
N VAL A 43 0.40 14.67 7.67
CA VAL A 43 0.21 14.65 6.20
C VAL A 43 1.37 14.00 5.46
N GLU A 44 2.60 14.15 5.96
CA GLU A 44 3.81 13.56 5.37
C GLU A 44 3.77 12.03 5.41
N ALA A 45 3.37 11.45 6.54
CA ALA A 45 3.21 10.01 6.68
C ALA A 45 2.06 9.48 5.81
N LEU A 46 0.98 10.26 5.66
CA LEU A 46 -0.08 9.94 4.71
C LEU A 46 0.43 9.91 3.25
N ASN A 47 1.27 10.86 2.84
CA ASN A 47 1.84 10.89 1.49
C ASN A 47 2.70 9.64 1.20
N ILE A 48 3.55 9.26 2.16
CA ILE A 48 4.34 8.03 2.06
C ILE A 48 3.43 6.81 1.93
N LEU A 49 2.40 6.74 2.77
CA LEU A 49 1.44 5.65 2.77
C LEU A 49 0.68 5.56 1.44
N LEU A 50 0.22 6.69 0.88
CA LEU A 50 -0.45 6.74 -0.42
C LEU A 50 0.46 6.34 -1.59
N SER A 51 1.77 6.61 -1.51
CA SER A 51 2.74 6.18 -2.53
C SER A 51 2.96 4.66 -2.52
N MET A 52 3.02 4.06 -1.32
CA MET A 52 3.21 2.62 -1.16
C MET A 52 1.93 1.83 -1.42
N HIS A 53 0.85 2.32 -0.83
CA HIS A 53 -0.43 1.65 -0.72
C HIS A 53 -1.55 2.58 -1.20
N PRO A 54 -1.63 2.83 -2.51
CA PRO A 54 -2.59 3.78 -3.06
C PRO A 54 -4.03 3.34 -2.82
N ILE A 55 -4.94 4.31 -2.68
CA ILE A 55 -6.37 4.04 -2.58
C ILE A 55 -6.86 3.54 -3.94
N VAL A 56 -7.30 2.30 -4.01
CA VAL A 56 -7.80 1.67 -5.23
C VAL A 56 -9.32 1.67 -5.20
N VAL A 57 -9.93 2.15 -6.29
CA VAL A 57 -11.38 2.36 -6.36
C VAL A 57 -11.99 1.84 -7.66
N ILE A 58 -13.28 1.55 -7.61
CA ILE A 58 -14.14 1.37 -8.78
C ILE A 58 -15.19 2.47 -8.85
N ARG A 59 -15.67 2.80 -10.04
CA ARG A 59 -16.78 3.75 -10.21
C ARG A 59 -18.09 3.10 -9.78
N THR A 60 -18.91 3.82 -9.03
CA THR A 60 -20.28 3.40 -8.76
C THR A 60 -21.16 3.68 -9.98
N LYS A 61 -21.84 2.65 -10.50
CA LYS A 61 -22.53 2.72 -11.81
C LYS A 61 -23.79 3.59 -11.86
N ASN A 62 -24.21 4.22 -10.76
CA ASN A 62 -25.60 4.71 -10.62
C ASN A 62 -25.74 6.15 -10.12
N THR A 63 -24.76 7.04 -10.36
CA THR A 63 -24.83 8.41 -9.84
C THR A 63 -24.44 9.45 -10.89
N GLN A 64 -25.24 10.52 -11.00
CA GLN A 64 -24.91 11.72 -11.79
C GLN A 64 -23.62 12.40 -11.29
N VAL A 65 -23.30 12.22 -10.00
CA VAL A 65 -22.04 12.64 -9.39
C VAL A 65 -21.04 11.49 -9.49
N LYS A 66 -19.78 11.77 -9.86
CA LYS A 66 -18.69 10.78 -9.82
C LYS A 66 -18.46 10.32 -8.37
N ARG A 67 -18.97 9.15 -8.03
CA ARG A 67 -18.71 8.47 -6.76
C ARG A 67 -17.87 7.22 -7.00
N TYR A 68 -17.05 6.90 -6.00
CA TYR A 68 -16.08 5.84 -6.06
C TYR A 68 -16.21 4.94 -4.85
N CYS A 69 -16.05 3.64 -5.09
CA CYS A 69 -16.07 2.63 -4.06
C CYS A 69 -14.64 2.11 -3.86
N CYS A 70 -14.09 2.29 -2.66
CA CYS A 70 -12.77 1.80 -2.26
C CYS A 70 -12.78 0.29 -2.12
N ILE A 71 -11.85 -0.37 -2.81
CA ILE A 71 -11.70 -1.83 -2.89
C ILE A 71 -10.25 -2.29 -2.61
N GLY A 72 -9.36 -1.36 -2.26
CA GLY A 72 -7.99 -1.64 -1.85
C GLY A 72 -7.34 -0.36 -1.32
N GLY A 73 -6.27 -0.47 -0.54
CA GLY A 73 -5.67 0.70 0.10
C GLY A 73 -6.52 1.24 1.25
N ILE A 74 -7.30 0.38 1.92
CA ILE A 74 -8.25 0.81 2.97
C ILE A 74 -7.56 1.60 4.07
N ARG A 75 -6.33 1.24 4.44
CA ARG A 75 -5.58 1.98 5.47
C ARG A 75 -5.29 3.40 5.05
N SER A 76 -4.85 3.60 3.81
CA SER A 76 -4.58 4.93 3.25
C SER A 76 -5.86 5.76 3.18
N TYR A 77 -6.99 5.12 2.87
CA TYR A 77 -8.30 5.75 2.94
C TYR A 77 -8.68 6.16 4.38
N LEU A 78 -8.49 5.26 5.37
CA LEU A 78 -8.82 5.54 6.77
C LEU A 78 -7.93 6.64 7.37
N VAL A 79 -6.61 6.61 7.11
CA VAL A 79 -5.68 7.68 7.52
C VAL A 79 -6.06 8.99 6.84
N ALA A 80 -6.34 8.97 5.53
CA ALA A 80 -6.76 10.18 4.82
C ALA A 80 -8.01 10.78 5.46
N LYS A 81 -8.99 9.96 5.84
CA LYS A 81 -10.20 10.42 6.53
C LYS A 81 -9.96 10.98 7.94
N SER A 82 -8.89 10.57 8.62
CA SER A 82 -8.57 11.09 9.96
C SER A 82 -7.70 12.34 9.93
N VAL A 83 -6.90 12.52 8.89
CA VAL A 83 -5.90 13.60 8.78
C VAL A 83 -6.40 14.76 7.92
N LEU A 84 -7.22 14.50 6.91
CA LEU A 84 -7.67 15.50 5.93
C LEU A 84 -9.16 15.84 6.11
N ASN A 85 -9.56 17.00 5.60
CA ASN A 85 -10.96 17.39 5.53
C ASN A 85 -11.70 16.60 4.44
N HIS A 86 -13.01 16.40 4.63
CA HIS A 86 -13.85 15.66 3.68
C HIS A 86 -13.90 16.26 2.27
N HIS A 87 -13.56 17.54 2.11
CA HIS A 87 -13.48 18.23 0.82
C HIS A 87 -12.10 18.14 0.15
N ASP A 88 -11.07 17.68 0.87
CA ASP A 88 -9.72 17.57 0.33
C ASP A 88 -9.63 16.46 -0.71
N GLU A 89 -8.75 16.65 -1.68
CA GLU A 89 -8.50 15.70 -2.75
C GLU A 89 -7.37 14.74 -2.40
N VAL A 90 -7.58 13.45 -2.67
CA VAL A 90 -6.56 12.41 -2.53
C VAL A 90 -6.31 11.72 -3.87
N PRO A 91 -5.06 11.29 -4.13
CA PRO A 91 -4.77 10.46 -5.28
C PRO A 91 -5.46 9.10 -5.13
N ILE A 92 -6.12 8.67 -6.21
CA ILE A 92 -6.81 7.39 -6.31
C ILE A 92 -6.40 6.66 -7.59
N LEU A 93 -6.44 5.34 -7.54
CA LEU A 93 -6.30 4.48 -8.71
C LEU A 93 -7.65 3.91 -9.08
N VAL A 94 -8.15 4.29 -10.25
CA VAL A 94 -9.46 3.87 -10.74
C VAL A 94 -9.32 2.61 -11.57
N LEU A 95 -10.00 1.55 -11.16
CA LEU A 95 -10.21 0.35 -11.94
C LEU A 95 -11.53 0.47 -12.75
N PRO A 96 -11.46 0.62 -14.09
CA PRO A 96 -12.63 0.95 -14.90
C PRO A 96 -13.60 -0.22 -15.09
N ARG A 97 -13.12 -1.47 -14.99
CA ARG A 97 -13.89 -2.70 -15.26
C ARG A 97 -13.44 -3.87 -14.37
N ALA A 98 -13.49 -3.70 -13.05
CA ALA A 98 -13.22 -4.81 -12.14
C ALA A 98 -14.40 -5.80 -12.14
N ARG A 99 -14.12 -7.10 -12.27
CA ARG A 99 -15.12 -8.15 -12.03
C ARG A 99 -15.28 -8.35 -10.53
N LYS A 100 -16.35 -9.02 -10.11
CA LYS A 100 -16.62 -9.27 -8.69
C LYS A 100 -15.46 -10.00 -8.02
N GLU A 101 -14.91 -10.99 -8.69
CA GLU A 101 -13.79 -11.80 -8.20
C GLU A 101 -12.52 -10.97 -8.04
N ASP A 102 -12.29 -10.01 -8.94
CA ASP A 102 -11.13 -9.10 -8.86
C ASP A 102 -11.28 -8.14 -7.66
N VAL A 103 -12.51 -7.68 -7.38
CA VAL A 103 -12.84 -6.86 -6.19
C VAL A 103 -12.59 -7.64 -4.91
N SER A 104 -13.14 -8.86 -4.79
CA SER A 104 -12.95 -9.72 -3.63
C SER A 104 -11.47 -10.01 -3.38
N LEU A 105 -10.72 -10.37 -4.44
CA LEU A 105 -9.29 -10.65 -4.33
C LEU A 105 -8.49 -9.44 -3.85
N MET A 106 -8.79 -8.24 -4.34
CA MET A 106 -8.13 -7.02 -3.87
C MET A 106 -8.41 -6.75 -2.40
N ILE A 107 -9.68 -6.83 -1.99
CA ILE A 107 -10.08 -6.64 -0.58
C ILE A 107 -9.39 -7.66 0.32
N TYR A 108 -9.33 -8.94 -0.08
CA TYR A 108 -8.70 -9.98 0.72
C TYR A 108 -7.18 -9.78 0.83
N THR A 109 -6.53 -9.41 -0.26
CA THR A 109 -5.10 -9.12 -0.28
C THR A 109 -4.77 -7.93 0.62
N ASP A 110 -5.55 -6.86 0.51
CA ASP A 110 -5.46 -5.63 1.32
C ASP A 110 -5.59 -5.91 2.83
N LEU A 111 -6.51 -6.81 3.22
CA LEU A 111 -6.67 -7.26 4.60
C LEU A 111 -5.48 -8.09 5.10
N LEU A 112 -5.02 -9.07 4.30
CA LEU A 112 -3.93 -9.98 4.68
C LEU A 112 -2.58 -9.28 4.80
N LEU A 113 -2.34 -8.24 4.00
CA LEU A 113 -1.08 -7.49 4.00
C LEU A 113 -1.01 -6.40 5.07
N SER A 114 -2.14 -5.96 5.61
CA SER A 114 -2.17 -4.87 6.58
C SER A 114 -1.25 -5.07 7.79
N PRO A 115 -1.14 -6.26 8.42
CA PRO A 115 -0.18 -6.50 9.49
C PRO A 115 1.29 -6.30 9.07
N LEU A 116 1.63 -6.68 7.83
CA LEU A 116 2.97 -6.49 7.27
C LEU A 116 3.27 -5.00 7.02
N LEU A 117 2.28 -4.22 6.60
CA LEU A 117 2.41 -2.77 6.47
C LEU A 117 2.44 -2.06 7.84
N ASN A 118 1.92 -2.67 8.90
CA ASN A 118 2.01 -2.15 10.27
C ASN A 118 3.39 -2.35 10.89
N SER A 119 4.20 -3.29 10.39
CA SER A 119 5.56 -3.49 10.90
C SER A 119 6.60 -2.56 10.26
N VAL A 120 6.24 -1.79 9.23
CA VAL A 120 7.13 -0.82 8.58
C VAL A 120 7.35 0.39 9.50
N ARG A 121 8.58 0.54 10.00
CA ARG A 121 9.04 1.66 10.84
C ARG A 121 10.02 2.57 10.11
N HIS A 122 10.75 2.03 9.15
CA HIS A 122 11.76 2.72 8.35
C HIS A 122 11.59 2.42 6.86
N LEU A 123 12.07 3.32 5.99
CA LEU A 123 12.00 3.11 4.55
C LEU A 123 12.73 1.83 4.09
N SER A 124 13.76 1.41 4.83
CA SER A 124 14.47 0.15 4.59
C SER A 124 13.60 -1.10 4.80
N ASP A 125 12.59 -1.04 5.67
CA ASP A 125 11.72 -2.19 5.96
C ASP A 125 10.86 -2.54 4.75
N ILE A 126 10.52 -1.52 3.95
CA ILE A 126 9.83 -1.66 2.66
C ILE A 126 10.72 -2.45 1.69
N GLY A 127 12.02 -2.16 1.68
CA GLY A 127 13.01 -2.89 0.89
C GLY A 127 13.07 -4.37 1.29
N CYS A 128 13.11 -4.66 2.59
CA CYS A 128 13.09 -6.04 3.10
C CYS A 128 11.81 -6.78 2.71
N ILE A 129 10.64 -6.16 2.89
CA ILE A 129 9.34 -6.73 2.48
C ILE A 129 9.33 -7.05 0.99
N PHE A 130 9.78 -6.11 0.16
CA PHE A 130 9.85 -6.27 -1.29
C PHE A 130 10.76 -7.44 -1.69
N GLU A 131 11.89 -7.61 -0.99
CA GLU A 131 12.81 -8.73 -1.24
C GLU A 131 12.28 -10.08 -0.77
N GLN A 132 11.53 -10.13 0.33
CA GLN A 132 10.97 -11.37 0.87
C GLN A 132 9.75 -11.89 0.09
N ILE A 133 8.88 -10.99 -0.36
CA ILE A 133 7.69 -11.36 -1.14
C ILE A 133 8.08 -11.88 -2.54
N GLY A 134 9.22 -11.40 -3.06
CA GLY A 134 9.68 -11.72 -4.39
C GLY A 134 8.82 -11.09 -5.50
N PRO A 135 9.32 -11.06 -6.74
CA PRO A 135 8.68 -10.37 -7.86
C PRO A 135 7.28 -10.92 -8.19
N ASP A 136 7.04 -12.22 -8.01
CA ASP A 136 5.75 -12.86 -8.30
C ASP A 136 4.68 -12.54 -7.24
N GLY A 137 5.06 -12.45 -5.96
CA GLY A 137 4.15 -12.02 -4.90
C GLY A 137 3.78 -10.54 -5.04
N ILE A 138 4.77 -9.70 -5.41
CA ILE A 138 4.59 -8.26 -5.63
C ILE A 138 3.56 -7.97 -6.72
N LYS A 139 3.50 -8.81 -7.77
CA LYS A 139 2.59 -8.61 -8.91
C LYS A 139 1.11 -8.57 -8.51
N ASN A 140 0.74 -9.24 -7.43
CA ASN A 140 -0.63 -9.32 -6.92
C ASN A 140 -0.89 -8.37 -5.75
N ILE A 141 0.17 -7.86 -5.12
CA ILE A 141 0.14 -7.06 -3.90
C ILE A 141 0.29 -5.57 -4.22
N LEU A 142 1.19 -5.24 -5.14
CA LEU A 142 1.48 -3.88 -5.56
C LEU A 142 0.85 -3.60 -6.92
N THR A 143 0.36 -2.37 -7.05
CA THR A 143 -0.13 -1.83 -8.33
C THR A 143 0.95 -1.93 -9.40
N LYS A 144 0.58 -2.02 -10.69
CA LYS A 144 1.54 -2.19 -11.79
C LYS A 144 2.68 -1.17 -11.77
N GLY A 145 2.42 0.05 -11.28
CA GLY A 145 3.40 1.12 -11.16
C GLY A 145 4.43 0.95 -10.04
N ASN A 146 4.33 -0.07 -9.19
CA ASN A 146 5.18 -0.31 -8.02
C ASN A 146 5.91 -1.67 -8.10
N GLN A 147 5.95 -2.31 -9.28
CA GLN A 147 6.47 -3.69 -9.45
C GLN A 147 8.01 -3.80 -9.55
N SER A 148 8.74 -2.69 -9.67
CA SER A 148 10.21 -2.68 -9.65
C SER A 148 10.76 -1.81 -8.53
N LYS A 149 12.00 -2.09 -8.11
CA LYS A 149 12.71 -1.32 -7.08
C LYS A 149 12.82 0.16 -7.49
N GLU A 150 13.14 0.41 -8.75
CA GLU A 150 13.25 1.75 -9.33
C GLU A 150 11.91 2.48 -9.33
N ALA A 151 10.83 1.81 -9.75
CA ALA A 151 9.52 2.41 -9.82
C ALA A 151 8.97 2.75 -8.43
N LEU A 152 9.16 1.85 -7.45
CA LEU A 152 8.77 2.08 -6.07
C LEU A 152 9.55 3.25 -5.46
N ALA A 153 10.88 3.27 -5.62
CA ALA A 153 11.72 4.36 -5.09
C ALA A 153 11.36 5.72 -5.70
N LYS A 154 11.18 5.78 -7.03
CA LYS A 154 10.75 6.99 -7.73
C LYS A 154 9.41 7.51 -7.21
N LYS A 155 8.46 6.61 -6.96
CA LYS A 155 7.11 6.98 -6.48
C LYS A 155 7.08 7.41 -5.02
N MET A 156 8.03 6.93 -4.22
CA MET A 156 8.26 7.40 -2.85
C MET A 156 9.09 8.70 -2.78
N GLY A 157 9.58 9.22 -3.92
CA GLY A 157 10.34 10.46 -3.97
C GLY A 157 11.71 10.38 -3.28
N CYS A 158 12.30 9.18 -3.20
CA CYS A 158 13.59 8.98 -2.53
C CYS A 158 14.57 8.18 -3.40
N ALA A 159 15.85 8.22 -3.03
CA ALA A 159 16.89 7.48 -3.73
C ALA A 159 16.65 5.97 -3.60
N LYS A 160 16.87 5.20 -4.66
CA LYS A 160 16.74 3.72 -4.61
C LYS A 160 17.51 3.11 -3.43
N ASN A 161 18.70 3.62 -3.16
CA ASN A 161 19.59 3.11 -2.11
C ASN A 161 19.13 3.44 -0.69
N SER A 162 18.18 4.37 -0.51
CA SER A 162 17.57 4.63 0.81
C SER A 162 16.51 3.61 1.19
N ILE A 163 15.95 2.88 0.21
CA ILE A 163 15.01 1.78 0.41
C ILE A 163 15.71 0.43 0.27
N PHE A 164 16.46 0.25 -0.81
CA PHE A 164 17.12 -1.00 -1.18
C PHE A 164 18.61 -0.86 -0.96
N ARG A 165 19.07 -1.22 0.25
CA ARG A 165 20.50 -1.20 0.54
C ARG A 165 21.20 -2.21 -0.37
N PRO A 166 22.27 -1.82 -1.10
CA PRO A 166 23.07 -2.79 -1.81
C PRO A 166 23.57 -3.82 -0.81
N LYS A 167 23.46 -5.12 -1.15
CA LYS A 167 24.11 -6.17 -0.37
C LYS A 167 25.59 -5.80 -0.32
N GLN A 168 26.09 -5.40 0.84
CA GLN A 168 27.52 -5.24 1.03
C GLN A 168 28.12 -6.59 0.66
N GLY A 169 28.94 -6.60 -0.39
CA GLY A 169 29.62 -7.81 -0.83
C GLY A 169 30.40 -8.35 0.36
N GLY A 170 30.09 -9.57 0.78
CA GLY A 170 30.93 -10.31 1.69
C GLY A 170 32.30 -10.47 1.05
N SER A 171 33.24 -9.65 1.48
CA SER A 171 34.67 -9.88 1.30
C SER A 171 35.36 -9.42 2.57
N GLN A 172 36.19 -10.32 3.10
CA GLN A 172 36.90 -10.32 4.39
C GLN A 172 36.01 -10.91 5.52
N MET A 173 36.28 -12.10 6.09
CA MET A 173 37.56 -12.76 6.34
C MET A 173 37.50 -14.29 6.12
N LEU A 174 38.21 -14.76 5.10
CA LEU A 174 39.02 -15.97 5.21
C LEU A 174 40.40 -15.50 5.67
N ASN A 175 40.88 -16.04 6.79
CA ASN A 175 42.27 -16.18 7.26
C ASN A 175 42.38 -15.81 8.74
N GLU A 176 42.24 -16.81 9.62
CA GLU A 176 43.03 -16.91 10.86
C GLU A 176 42.82 -18.28 11.57
N GLU A 177 43.12 -19.40 10.89
CA GLU A 177 43.46 -20.67 11.58
C GLU A 177 44.63 -21.39 10.88
N ALA A 178 45.62 -20.62 10.43
CA ALA A 178 46.97 -21.12 10.18
C ALA A 178 47.90 -20.42 11.18
N GLY A 179 47.87 -20.85 12.45
CA GLY A 179 48.72 -20.24 13.47
C GLY A 179 48.24 -20.39 14.91
N ARG A 180 47.87 -21.60 15.36
CA ARG A 180 48.06 -21.95 16.78
C ARG A 180 48.76 -23.30 16.88
N LYS A 181 49.85 -23.22 17.64
CA LYS A 181 50.83 -24.24 17.99
C LYS A 181 50.19 -25.46 18.66
#